data_AF-A0ABD0QQ31-F1
#
_entry.id   AF-A0ABD0QQ31-F1
#
_cell.length_a   1.000
_cell.length_b   1.000
_cell.length_c   1.000
_cell.angle_alpha   90.00
_cell.angle_beta   90.00
_cell.angle_gamma   90.00
#
_symmetry.space_group_name_H-M   'P 1'
#
loop_
_entity.id
_entity.type
_entity.pdbx_description
1 polymer ?
#
loop_
_entity_poly.entity_id
_entity_poly.type
_entity_poly.pdbx_seq_one_letter_code
_entity_poly.pdbx_strand_id
1 'polypeptide(L)'
;EGSAADVLNSSVGGEIMELVLIKYQGRNWTGRMRINKELPEFFSVCFTSDTSEGLTVELGKIILSIFSPYWIINKTSRVLQYRAEDTFVKHPSDFRDVILFSFKKKNFFSKNKVR
;
A
#
# COMPACT_ATOMS: atom_id res chain seq x y z
N GLU A 1 -18.23 1.04 -19.05
CA GLU A 1 -18.73 0.38 -17.82
C GLU A 1 -17.69 0.57 -16.71
N GLY A 2 -18.10 1.04 -15.53
CA GLY A 2 -17.17 1.33 -14.43
C GLY A 2 -16.97 0.09 -13.55
N SER A 3 -15.74 -0.41 -13.47
CA SER A 3 -15.35 -1.50 -12.58
C SER A 3 -14.69 -0.94 -11.31
N ALA A 4 -14.90 -1.59 -10.17
CA ALA A 4 -14.19 -1.31 -8.91
C ALA A 4 -13.18 -2.44 -8.61
N ALA A 5 -12.04 -2.10 -7.98
CA ALA A 5 -11.05 -3.06 -7.51
C ALA A 5 -10.33 -2.52 -6.28
N ASP A 6 -9.92 -3.43 -5.40
CA ASP A 6 -9.15 -3.10 -4.20
C ASP A 6 -7.67 -2.86 -4.55
N VAL A 7 -7.06 -1.86 -3.92
CA VAL A 7 -5.60 -1.68 -3.92
C VAL A 7 -5.03 -2.67 -2.92
N LEU A 8 -4.37 -3.72 -3.42
CA LEU A 8 -3.91 -4.83 -2.58
C LEU A 8 -2.49 -4.64 -2.02
N ASN A 9 -1.73 -3.69 -2.56
CA ASN A 9 -0.39 -3.38 -2.07
C ASN A 9 -0.08 -1.89 -2.24
N SER A 10 0.50 -1.28 -1.21
CA SER A 10 1.07 0.07 -1.24
C SER A 10 2.42 0.07 -0.53
N SER A 11 3.43 0.60 -1.18
CA SER A 11 4.75 0.85 -0.57
C SER A 11 5.06 2.33 -0.63
N VAL A 12 5.46 2.89 0.50
CA VAL A 12 5.99 4.26 0.58
C VAL A 12 7.50 4.14 0.79
N GLY A 13 8.27 4.68 -0.16
CA GLY A 13 9.73 4.79 -0.06
C GLY A 13 10.12 6.26 -0.12
N GLY A 14 10.51 6.84 1.01
CA GLY A 14 10.66 8.29 1.14
C GLY A 14 9.38 9.04 0.74
N GLU A 15 9.48 9.88 -0.28
CA GLU A 15 8.35 10.65 -0.85
C GLU A 15 7.59 9.90 -1.95
N ILE A 16 7.95 8.67 -2.34
CA ILE A 16 7.29 7.99 -3.48
C ILE A 16 6.31 6.95 -2.96
N MET A 17 5.07 7.03 -3.44
CA MET A 17 4.03 6.02 -3.26
C MET A 17 3.81 5.24 -4.55
N GLU A 18 3.86 3.92 -4.45
CA GLU A 18 3.47 3.01 -5.51
C GLU A 18 2.13 2.34 -5.17
N LEU A 19 1.20 2.38 -6.13
CA LEU A 19 -0.13 1.81 -6.08
C LEU A 19 -0.23 0.69 -7.12
N VAL A 20 -0.75 -0.48 -6.73
CA VAL A 20 -0.94 -1.60 -7.65
C VAL A 20 -2.40 -2.05 -7.65
N LEU A 21 -3.01 -2.03 -8.83
CA LEU A 21 -4.32 -2.64 -9.10
C LEU A 21 -4.08 -4.03 -9.67
N ILE A 22 -4.59 -5.05 -9.00
CA ILE A 22 -4.38 -6.44 -9.42
C ILE A 22 -5.62 -6.92 -10.17
N LYS A 23 -5.42 -7.48 -11.36
CA LYS A 23 -6.49 -8.02 -12.24
C LYS A 23 -7.61 -7.03 -12.59
N TYR A 24 -7.37 -5.73 -12.49
CA TYR A 24 -8.33 -4.71 -12.92
C TYR A 24 -8.47 -4.75 -14.45
N GLN A 25 -9.69 -4.92 -14.95
CA GLN A 25 -9.96 -5.19 -16.37
C GLN A 25 -9.12 -6.36 -16.94
N GLY A 26 -8.82 -7.36 -16.10
CA GLY A 26 -8.04 -8.53 -16.50
C GLY A 26 -6.52 -8.32 -16.54
N ARG A 27 -6.01 -7.14 -16.13
CA ARG A 27 -4.57 -6.82 -16.15
C ARG A 27 -4.12 -6.25 -14.81
N ASN A 28 -2.81 -6.27 -14.55
CA ASN A 28 -2.27 -5.54 -13.41
C ASN A 28 -1.84 -4.16 -13.86
N TRP A 29 -2.00 -3.19 -12.97
CA TRP A 29 -1.66 -1.82 -13.24
C TRP A 29 -0.87 -1.23 -12.10
N THR A 30 0.14 -0.44 -12.44
CA THR A 30 1.01 0.23 -11.48
C THR A 30 0.94 1.74 -11.68
N GLY A 31 0.58 2.44 -10.62
CA GLY A 31 0.62 3.88 -10.53
C GLY A 31 1.72 4.30 -9.55
N ARG A 32 2.51 5.31 -9.91
CA ARG A 32 3.53 5.89 -9.04
C ARG A 32 3.27 7.36 -8.87
N MET A 33 3.41 7.85 -7.65
CA MET A 33 3.25 9.27 -7.36
C MET A 33 4.21 9.72 -6.26
N ARG A 34 4.45 11.03 -6.18
CA ARG A 34 5.19 11.63 -5.06
C ARG A 34 4.22 12.21 -4.04
N ILE A 35 4.38 11.81 -2.78
CA ILE A 35 3.78 12.38 -1.60
C ILE A 35 4.62 13.57 -1.13
N ASN A 36 4.05 14.76 -1.17
CA ASN A 36 4.61 15.97 -0.57
C ASN A 36 3.50 16.78 0.13
N LYS A 37 3.86 17.88 0.80
CA LYS A 37 2.91 18.69 1.58
C LYS A 37 1.99 19.54 0.69
N GLU A 38 2.42 19.77 -0.55
CA GLU A 38 1.73 20.59 -1.55
C GLU A 38 0.75 19.77 -2.41
N LEU A 39 0.60 18.47 -2.13
CA LEU A 39 -0.34 17.62 -2.84
C LEU A 39 -1.77 18.15 -2.65
N PRO A 40 -2.52 18.35 -3.75
CA PRO A 40 -3.93 18.70 -3.67
C PRO A 40 -4.73 17.60 -2.94
N GLU A 41 -5.86 17.99 -2.35
CA GLU A 41 -6.82 17.02 -1.78
C GLU A 41 -7.33 16.03 -2.85
N PHE A 42 -7.41 16.47 -4.11
CA PHE A 42 -7.80 15.66 -5.25
C PHE A 42 -6.77 15.79 -6.38
N PHE A 43 -6.20 14.66 -6.78
CA PHE A 43 -5.26 14.59 -7.90
C PHE A 43 -5.46 13.27 -8.64
N SER A 44 -5.12 13.27 -9.93
CA SER A 44 -5.17 12.07 -10.76
C SER A 44 -3.88 11.26 -10.62
N VAL A 45 -4.00 9.94 -10.52
CA VAL A 45 -2.87 9.00 -10.64
C VAL A 45 -3.01 8.27 -11.97
N CYS A 46 -1.95 8.34 -12.79
CA CYS A 46 -1.87 7.55 -14.00
C CYS A 46 -1.37 6.14 -13.66
N PHE A 47 -2.11 5.14 -14.13
CA PHE A 47 -1.77 3.73 -13.99
C PHE A 47 -1.27 3.18 -15.32
N THR A 48 -0.16 2.47 -15.28
CA THR A 48 0.44 1.81 -16.45
C THR A 48 0.26 0.30 -16.33
N SER A 49 -0.12 -0.35 -17.43
CA SER A 49 -0.20 -1.81 -17.46
C SER A 49 1.20 -2.42 -17.49
N ASP A 50 1.33 -3.60 -16.88
CA ASP A 50 2.52 -4.47 -16.94
C ASP A 50 2.78 -5.10 -18.34
N THR A 51 1.96 -4.79 -19.34
CA THR A 51 2.05 -5.34 -20.70
C THR A 51 2.80 -4.41 -21.66
N SER A 52 3.46 -4.99 -22.68
CA SER A 52 4.27 -4.25 -23.68
C SER A 52 3.50 -3.25 -24.54
N GLU A 53 2.17 -3.30 -24.47
CA GLU A 53 1.24 -2.46 -25.24
C GLU A 53 1.18 -1.00 -24.72
N GLY A 54 1.81 -0.69 -23.58
CA GLY A 54 1.92 0.69 -23.08
C GLY A 54 0.57 1.31 -22.72
N LEU A 55 -0.40 0.49 -22.32
CA LEU A 55 -1.75 0.95 -21.97
C LEU A 55 -1.71 1.78 -20.67
N THR A 56 -2.43 2.90 -20.69
CA THR A 56 -2.60 3.79 -19.53
C THR A 56 -4.08 3.89 -19.15
N VAL A 57 -4.36 3.88 -17.85
CA VAL A 57 -5.69 4.14 -17.29
C VAL A 57 -5.61 5.30 -16.30
N GLU A 58 -6.48 6.28 -16.50
CA GLU A 58 -6.72 7.34 -15.53
C GLU A 58 -7.97 7.01 -14.71
N LEU A 59 -7.82 6.97 -13.39
CA LEU A 59 -8.93 6.76 -12.49
C LEU A 59 -9.46 8.13 -12.02
N GLY A 60 -10.75 8.39 -12.25
CA GLY A 60 -11.36 9.70 -11.97
C GLY A 60 -11.52 10.05 -10.48
N LYS A 61 -11.65 9.06 -9.60
CA LYS A 61 -11.66 9.25 -8.15
C LYS A 61 -11.17 7.99 -7.44
N ILE A 62 -10.11 8.11 -6.65
CA ILE A 62 -9.63 7.06 -5.75
C ILE A 62 -9.74 7.59 -4.33
N ILE A 63 -10.50 6.90 -3.48
CA ILE A 63 -10.46 7.12 -2.04
C ILE A 63 -9.49 6.09 -1.47
N LEU A 64 -8.29 6.55 -1.11
CA LEU A 64 -7.30 5.72 -0.45
C LEU A 64 -7.44 5.88 1.07
N SER A 65 -7.82 4.81 1.76
CA SER A 65 -7.81 4.76 3.23
C SER A 65 -6.77 3.73 3.69
N ILE A 66 -5.64 4.21 4.23
CA ILE A 66 -4.61 3.33 4.79
C ILE A 66 -4.93 3.07 6.26
N PHE A 67 -5.44 1.88 6.56
CA PHE A 67 -5.56 1.41 7.94
C PHE A 67 -4.35 0.53 8.29
N SER A 68 -3.36 1.14 8.94
CA SER A 68 -2.22 0.41 9.50
C SER A 68 -2.15 0.69 11.00
N PRO A 69 -2.49 -0.27 11.86
CA PRO A 69 -2.47 -0.09 13.32
C PRO A 69 -1.06 -0.13 13.91
N TYR A 70 -0.05 -0.59 13.14
CA TYR A 70 1.33 -0.68 13.60
C TYR A 70 2.27 0.06 12.64
N TRP A 71 2.98 1.04 13.18
CA TRP A 71 3.98 1.82 12.46
C TRP A 71 5.33 1.49 13.10
N ILE A 72 6.14 0.68 12.42
CA ILE A 72 7.30 0.04 13.04
C ILE A 72 8.58 0.73 12.63
N ILE A 73 9.41 1.09 13.62
CA ILE A 73 10.75 1.65 13.46
C ILE A 73 11.77 0.63 13.94
N ASN A 74 12.77 0.30 13.10
CA ASN A 74 13.84 -0.60 13.49
C ASN A 74 15.01 0.15 14.13
N LYS A 75 15.09 0.11 15.47
CA LYS A 75 16.23 0.64 16.24
C LYS A 75 17.21 -0.44 16.71
N THR A 76 17.02 -1.68 16.25
CA THR A 76 17.72 -2.85 16.82
C THR A 76 19.10 -3.11 16.19
N SER A 77 19.44 -2.41 15.10
CA SER A 77 20.61 -2.70 14.25
C SER A 77 20.66 -4.14 13.71
N ARG A 78 19.50 -4.83 13.67
CA ARG A 78 19.33 -6.19 13.13
C ARG A 78 18.23 -6.18 12.10
N VAL A 79 18.24 -7.13 11.17
CA VAL A 79 17.10 -7.33 10.26
C VAL A 79 15.94 -7.89 11.08
N LEU A 80 14.79 -7.24 11.04
CA LEU A 80 13.55 -7.74 11.64
C LEU A 80 12.67 -8.37 10.56
N GLN A 81 11.86 -9.37 10.94
CA GLN A 81 10.87 -9.97 10.05
C GLN A 81 9.51 -9.97 10.74
N TYR A 82 8.52 -9.39 10.08
CA TYR A 82 7.12 -9.39 10.51
C TYR A 82 6.35 -10.41 9.67
N ARG A 83 5.48 -11.18 10.34
CA ARG A 83 4.64 -12.18 9.70
C ARG A 83 3.19 -11.93 10.04
N ALA A 84 2.34 -11.84 9.02
CA ALA A 84 0.89 -11.81 9.16
C ALA A 84 0.29 -12.76 8.11
N GLU A 85 -0.24 -13.90 8.57
CA GLU A 85 -0.79 -14.94 7.70
C GLU A 85 0.21 -15.34 6.60
N ASP A 86 -0.10 -14.99 5.35
CA ASP A 86 0.70 -15.28 4.14
C ASP A 86 1.66 -14.13 3.77
N THR A 87 1.63 -13.01 4.49
CA THR A 87 2.48 -11.85 4.23
C THR A 87 3.71 -11.87 5.14
N PHE A 88 4.88 -11.73 4.53
CA PHE A 88 6.17 -11.60 5.21
C PHE A 88 6.84 -10.29 4.82
N VAL A 89 7.14 -9.45 5.80
CA VAL A 89 7.82 -8.18 5.59
C VAL A 89 9.18 -8.22 6.29
N LYS A 90 10.26 -8.01 5.55
CA LYS A 90 11.61 -7.84 6.11
C LYS A 90 11.86 -6.34 6.32
N HIS A 91 12.34 -5.98 7.50
CA HIS A 91 12.80 -4.65 7.85
C HIS A 91 14.32 -4.68 7.98
N PRO A 92 15.08 -4.21 6.98
CA PRO A 92 16.53 -4.18 7.04
C PRO A 92 17.05 -3.39 8.24
N SER A 93 18.26 -3.70 8.71
CA SER A 93 18.89 -2.99 9.85
C SER A 93 19.29 -1.56 9.54
N ASP A 94 19.50 -1.25 8.26
CA ASP A 94 19.93 0.03 7.71
C ASP A 94 18.76 0.87 7.16
N PHE A 95 17.56 0.29 7.07
CA PHE A 95 16.36 1.01 6.64
C PHE A 95 15.91 1.98 7.75
N ARG A 96 15.85 3.28 7.42
CA ARG A 96 15.57 4.35 8.40
C ARG A 96 14.12 4.84 8.39
N ASP A 97 13.34 4.40 7.42
CA ASP A 97 11.93 4.76 7.30
C ASP A 97 11.02 3.84 8.13
N VAL A 98 9.75 4.22 8.22
CA VAL A 98 8.71 3.47 8.93
C VAL A 98 8.14 2.38 8.02
N ILE A 99 7.93 1.20 8.58
CA ILE A 99 7.11 0.17 7.93
C ILE A 99 5.69 0.24 8.50
N LEU A 100 4.72 0.48 7.61
CA LEU A 100 3.30 0.33 7.92
C LEU A 100 2.95 -1.16 7.84
N PHE A 101 2.46 -1.71 8.95
CA PHE A 101 2.11 -3.12 9.07
C PHE A 101 0.70 -3.29 9.62
N SER A 102 -0.03 -4.27 9.10
CA SER A 102 -1.35 -4.66 9.61
C SER A 102 -1.52 -6.17 9.54
N PHE A 103 -2.25 -6.73 10.51
CA PHE A 103 -2.74 -8.10 10.42
C PHE A 103 -4.07 -8.10 9.65
N LYS A 104 -4.26 -9.05 8.73
CA LYS A 104 -5.54 -9.19 8.01
C LYS A 104 -6.70 -9.45 8.98
N LYS A 105 -7.86 -8.93 8.59
CA LYS A 105 -9.05 -8.59 9.39
C LYS A 105 -9.81 -9.77 10.04
N LYS A 106 -9.20 -10.91 10.37
CA LYS A 106 -9.98 -11.96 11.06
C LYS A 106 -10.38 -11.60 12.50
N ASN A 107 -9.72 -10.65 13.18
CA ASN A 107 -10.01 -10.38 14.62
C ASN A 107 -9.81 -8.92 15.11
N PHE A 108 -10.06 -7.86 14.32
CA PHE A 108 -9.98 -6.49 14.87
C PHE A 108 -11.23 -6.06 15.66
N PHE A 109 -12.39 -6.68 15.41
CA PHE A 109 -13.67 -6.33 16.04
C PHE A 109 -14.23 -7.43 16.97
N SER A 110 -13.45 -8.47 17.29
CA SER A 110 -13.84 -9.39 18.36
C SER A 110 -13.51 -8.78 19.71
N LYS A 111 -14.48 -8.02 20.24
CA LYS A 111 -14.68 -7.67 21.66
C LYS A 111 -13.50 -8.02 22.58
N ASN A 112 -12.57 -7.09 22.77
CA ASN A 112 -11.80 -7.09 24.02
C ASN A 112 -12.78 -6.75 25.14
N LYS A 113 -13.38 -7.78 25.75
CA LYS A 113 -13.87 -7.65 27.13
C LYS A 113 -12.62 -7.48 27.98
N VAL A 114 -12.38 -6.25 28.42
CA VAL A 114 -11.47 -6.00 29.55
C VAL A 114 -12.04 -6.79 30.73
N ARG A 115 -11.23 -7.68 31.31
CA ARG A 115 -11.49 -8.31 32.60
C ARG A 115 -10.33 -7.96 33.52
#